data_AF-A0A6J3A2D4-F1
#
_entry.id   AF-A0A6J3A2D4-F1
#
_cell.length_a   1.000
_cell.length_b   1.000
_cell.length_c   1.000
_cell.angle_alpha   90.00
_cell.angle_beta   90.00
_cell.angle_gamma   90.00
#
_symmetry.space_group_name_H-M   'P 1'
#
loop_
_entity.id
_entity.type
_entity.pdbx_description
1 polymer ?
#
loop_
_entity_poly.entity_id
_entity_poly.type
_entity_poly.pdbx_seq_one_letter_code
_entity_poly.pdbx_strand_id
1 'polypeptide(L)'
;MGFLQPLPRERRRWCYLKRQADEEFQILANSWRYSSAFTNRIFFAMVDFDEGSDVFQMLNMNSAPTFINFPAKGKPKRGDTYELQVRGFSAEQIARWIADRTDVNIRVIRPPNYAGPLMLGLLLAVIGGLVYLRRSNMEFLFNKTGWAFAALCFVLAMTSGQMWNHIRGPPYAHKNPHTGHVNYIHGSSQAQFVAETHIVLLFNGGVTLGMVLLCEAATSDMDIGKRKIMCVAGIGLVVLFFSWMLSIFRSKYHGYPYSFLMS
;
A
#
# COMPACT_ATOMS: atom_id res chain seq x y z
N MET A 1 14.89 -27.40 -8.55
CA MET A 1 14.06 -26.78 -7.50
C MET A 1 12.93 -26.05 -8.17
N GLY A 2 11.66 -26.37 -7.87
CA GLY A 2 10.50 -25.79 -8.55
C GLY A 2 9.71 -24.86 -7.62
N PHE A 3 9.40 -23.64 -8.06
CA PHE A 3 8.43 -22.73 -7.45
C PHE A 3 7.12 -22.86 -8.21
N LEU A 4 6.00 -23.10 -7.53
CA LEU A 4 4.73 -23.41 -8.16
C LEU A 4 3.67 -22.38 -7.71
N GLN A 5 3.17 -21.55 -8.63
CA GLN A 5 2.22 -20.44 -8.40
C GLN A 5 0.85 -20.72 -9.04
N PRO A 6 -0.32 -20.42 -8.43
CA PRO A 6 -1.61 -20.56 -9.12
C PRO A 6 -2.50 -19.32 -9.23
N LEU A 7 -3.43 -19.22 -10.20
CA LEU A 7 -4.64 -18.34 -10.19
C LEU A 7 -5.71 -18.87 -11.22
N PRO A 8 -6.93 -18.30 -11.41
CA PRO A 8 -7.55 -17.11 -10.79
C PRO A 8 -8.90 -17.35 -10.06
N ARG A 9 -9.11 -16.69 -8.89
CA ARG A 9 -10.37 -16.05 -8.39
C ARG A 9 -10.23 -15.59 -6.91
N GLU A 10 -10.15 -14.27 -6.71
CA GLU A 10 -10.33 -13.46 -5.46
C GLU A 10 -9.47 -13.73 -4.20
N ARG A 11 -8.94 -12.75 -3.45
CA ARG A 11 -8.82 -11.28 -3.58
C ARG A 11 -7.62 -10.81 -2.69
N ARG A 12 -6.56 -10.32 -3.34
CA ARG A 12 -5.42 -9.48 -2.86
C ARG A 12 -4.43 -10.01 -1.80
N ARG A 13 -4.85 -10.59 -0.67
CA ARG A 13 -3.90 -10.98 0.40
C ARG A 13 -2.93 -12.07 -0.07
N TRP A 14 -3.44 -13.00 -0.87
CA TRP A 14 -2.68 -14.05 -1.54
C TRP A 14 -1.78 -13.53 -2.67
N CYS A 15 -2.10 -12.39 -3.30
CA CYS A 15 -1.22 -11.77 -4.29
C CYS A 15 -0.02 -11.10 -3.61
N TYR A 16 -0.23 -10.43 -2.48
CA TYR A 16 0.88 -9.87 -1.68
C TYR A 16 1.81 -10.99 -1.17
N LEU A 17 1.25 -12.07 -0.61
CA LEU A 17 2.04 -13.19 -0.10
C LEU A 17 2.82 -13.89 -1.22
N LYS A 18 2.21 -14.08 -2.40
CA LYS A 18 2.88 -14.64 -3.58
C LYS A 18 3.95 -13.72 -4.11
N ARG A 19 3.67 -12.43 -4.25
CA ARG A 19 4.62 -11.42 -4.71
C ARG A 19 5.83 -11.35 -3.78
N GLN A 20 5.60 -11.37 -2.47
CA GLN A 20 6.69 -11.39 -1.49
C GLN A 20 7.52 -12.68 -1.59
N ALA A 21 6.87 -13.84 -1.75
CA ALA A 21 7.57 -15.12 -1.91
C ALA A 21 8.35 -15.19 -3.24
N ASP A 22 7.80 -14.66 -4.33
CA ASP A 22 8.45 -14.58 -5.64
C ASP A 22 9.63 -13.60 -5.60
N GLU A 23 9.48 -12.41 -5.02
CA GLU A 23 10.56 -11.44 -4.83
C GLU A 23 11.74 -12.07 -4.07
N GLU A 24 11.49 -12.78 -2.96
CA GLU A 24 12.54 -13.46 -2.19
C GLU A 24 13.15 -14.66 -2.94
N PHE A 25 12.35 -15.41 -3.71
CA PHE A 25 12.85 -16.49 -4.57
C PHE A 25 13.75 -15.97 -5.70
N GLN A 26 13.37 -14.88 -6.34
CA GLN A 26 14.16 -14.22 -7.38
C GLN A 26 15.47 -13.67 -6.81
N ILE A 27 15.44 -13.06 -5.63
CA ILE A 27 16.65 -12.61 -4.94
C ILE A 27 17.59 -13.79 -4.70
N LEU A 28 17.09 -14.92 -4.22
CA LEU A 28 17.87 -16.12 -3.99
C LEU A 28 18.45 -16.70 -5.30
N ALA A 29 17.62 -16.85 -6.33
CA ALA A 29 18.02 -17.41 -7.62
C ALA A 29 19.08 -16.54 -8.31
N ASN A 30 18.90 -15.21 -8.28
CA ASN A 30 19.88 -14.26 -8.81
C ASN A 30 21.16 -14.27 -7.97
N SER A 31 21.05 -14.32 -6.63
CA SER A 31 22.22 -14.43 -5.75
C SER A 31 23.04 -15.67 -6.04
N TRP A 32 22.41 -16.80 -6.36
CA TRP A 32 23.10 -18.01 -6.78
C TRP A 32 23.73 -17.86 -8.15
N ARG A 33 22.98 -17.36 -9.14
CA ARG A 33 23.44 -17.17 -10.53
C ARG A 33 24.66 -16.26 -10.63
N TYR A 34 24.74 -15.22 -9.81
CA TYR A 34 25.84 -14.26 -9.79
C TYR A 34 26.87 -14.53 -8.68
N SER A 35 26.76 -15.65 -7.97
CA SER A 35 27.74 -16.03 -6.94
C SER A 35 29.04 -16.53 -7.54
N SER A 36 30.18 -16.21 -6.91
CA SER A 36 31.48 -16.80 -7.25
C SER A 36 31.56 -18.30 -6.91
N ALA A 37 30.66 -18.81 -6.07
CA ALA A 37 30.53 -20.24 -5.72
C ALA A 37 29.58 -21.01 -6.65
N PHE A 38 29.13 -20.39 -7.75
CA PHE A 38 28.17 -20.98 -8.67
C PHE A 38 28.67 -22.32 -9.21
N THR A 39 27.82 -23.34 -9.09
CA THR A 39 28.08 -24.69 -9.60
C THR A 39 26.82 -25.21 -10.30
N ASN A 40 26.97 -25.98 -11.38
CA ASN A 40 25.85 -26.64 -12.10
C ASN A 40 25.17 -27.79 -11.33
N ARG A 41 25.18 -27.74 -9.98
CA ARG A 41 24.58 -28.75 -9.10
C ARG A 41 23.16 -28.38 -8.68
N ILE A 42 22.80 -27.10 -8.71
CA ILE A 42 21.50 -26.60 -8.26
C ILE A 42 20.87 -25.75 -9.36
N PHE A 43 19.62 -26.08 -9.68
CA PHE A 43 18.81 -25.37 -10.66
C PHE A 43 17.53 -24.86 -9.99
N PHE A 44 17.23 -23.59 -10.22
CA PHE A 44 15.98 -22.94 -9.83
C PHE A 44 15.04 -22.91 -11.04
N ALA A 45 13.80 -23.32 -10.82
CA ALA A 45 12.74 -23.35 -11.80
C ALA A 45 11.47 -22.79 -11.15
N MET A 46 10.62 -22.16 -11.95
CA MET A 46 9.34 -21.61 -11.54
C MET A 46 8.29 -22.04 -12.57
N VAL A 47 7.10 -22.35 -12.09
CA VAL A 47 5.97 -22.88 -12.86
C VAL A 47 4.71 -22.20 -12.36
N ASP A 48 3.97 -21.59 -13.25
CA ASP A 48 2.62 -21.10 -12.96
C ASP A 48 1.59 -22.21 -13.22
N PHE A 49 0.49 -22.21 -12.48
CA PHE A 49 -0.60 -23.17 -12.52
C PHE A 49 -1.44 -22.95 -13.76
N ASP A 50 -1.56 -21.70 -14.19
CA ASP A 50 -2.23 -21.35 -15.44
C ASP A 50 -1.55 -22.07 -16.62
N GLU A 51 -0.24 -22.31 -16.54
CA GLU A 51 0.55 -23.01 -17.56
C GLU A 51 0.79 -24.50 -17.23
N GLY A 52 0.58 -24.93 -15.99
CA GLY A 52 1.07 -26.22 -15.49
C GLY A 52 0.19 -26.92 -14.46
N SER A 53 -1.14 -26.75 -14.53
CA SER A 53 -2.09 -27.31 -13.55
C SER A 53 -1.94 -28.83 -13.30
N ASP A 54 -1.52 -29.59 -14.32
CA ASP A 54 -1.25 -31.03 -14.23
C ASP A 54 -0.10 -31.37 -13.25
N VAL A 55 0.91 -30.50 -13.16
CA VAL A 55 2.06 -30.69 -12.27
C VAL A 55 1.65 -30.57 -10.80
N PHE A 56 0.68 -29.68 -10.50
CA PHE A 56 0.14 -29.53 -9.16
C PHE A 56 -0.72 -30.72 -8.73
N GLN A 57 -1.50 -31.28 -9.66
CA GLN A 57 -2.28 -32.49 -9.43
C GLN A 57 -1.37 -33.70 -9.19
N MET A 58 -0.31 -33.86 -10.00
CA MET A 58 0.65 -34.96 -9.86
C MET A 58 1.42 -34.91 -8.54
N LEU A 59 1.69 -33.70 -8.03
CA LEU A 59 2.36 -33.47 -6.74
C LEU A 59 1.39 -33.38 -5.55
N ASN A 60 0.07 -33.55 -5.79
CA ASN A 60 -1.00 -33.49 -4.80
C ASN A 60 -0.94 -32.22 -3.91
N MET A 61 -0.67 -31.07 -4.52
CA MET A 61 -0.56 -29.80 -3.82
C MET A 61 -1.86 -29.00 -3.87
N ASN A 62 -2.42 -28.73 -2.70
CA ASN A 62 -3.68 -27.98 -2.55
C ASN A 62 -3.47 -26.51 -2.15
N SER A 63 -2.22 -26.09 -1.90
CA SER A 63 -1.88 -24.75 -1.42
C SER A 63 -0.63 -24.23 -2.11
N ALA A 64 -0.58 -22.93 -2.35
CA ALA A 64 0.57 -22.22 -2.89
C ALA A 64 0.74 -20.85 -2.21
N PRO A 65 1.94 -20.26 -2.18
CA PRO A 65 3.21 -20.75 -2.75
C PRO A 65 3.79 -21.94 -1.97
N THR A 66 4.53 -22.83 -2.65
CA THR A 66 5.24 -23.97 -2.02
C THR A 66 6.60 -24.13 -2.68
N PHE A 67 7.65 -24.31 -1.88
CA PHE A 67 9.00 -24.60 -2.37
C PHE A 67 9.31 -26.08 -2.19
N ILE A 68 9.73 -26.75 -3.27
CA ILE A 68 10.10 -28.16 -3.23
C ILE A 68 11.54 -28.33 -3.74
N ASN A 69 12.34 -29.01 -2.95
CA ASN A 69 13.64 -29.50 -3.37
C ASN A 69 13.48 -30.86 -4.05
N PHE A 70 14.01 -31.00 -5.26
CA PHE A 70 14.01 -32.28 -5.99
C PHE A 70 15.43 -32.85 -5.92
N PRO A 71 15.68 -33.94 -5.18
CA PRO A 71 17.01 -34.52 -5.08
C PRO A 71 17.43 -35.15 -6.42
N ALA A 72 18.74 -35.19 -6.69
CA ALA A 72 19.29 -35.76 -7.92
C ALA A 72 19.02 -37.27 -8.08
N LYS A 73 18.69 -37.98 -6.98
CA LYS A 73 18.34 -39.40 -6.98
C LYS A 73 17.14 -39.64 -6.05
N GLY A 74 16.05 -40.19 -6.60
CA GLY A 74 14.87 -40.62 -5.86
C GLY A 74 13.67 -39.69 -5.97
N LYS A 75 12.52 -40.14 -5.45
CA LYS A 75 11.31 -39.33 -5.36
C LYS A 75 11.43 -38.32 -4.21
N PRO A 76 10.91 -37.08 -4.36
CA PRO A 76 10.93 -36.08 -3.29
C PRO A 76 10.19 -36.63 -2.06
N LYS A 77 10.82 -36.52 -0.88
CA LYS A 77 10.22 -36.94 0.39
C LYS A 77 9.42 -35.78 0.99
N ARG A 78 8.53 -36.08 1.93
CA ARG A 78 7.71 -35.05 2.61
C ARG A 78 8.55 -33.97 3.33
N GLY A 79 9.78 -34.32 3.75
CA GLY A 79 10.74 -33.38 4.35
C GLY A 79 11.53 -32.51 3.35
N ASP A 80 11.32 -32.70 2.05
CA ASP A 80 11.90 -31.88 0.96
C ASP A 80 10.93 -30.78 0.50
N THR A 81 9.76 -30.67 1.17
CA THR A 81 8.83 -29.55 1.04
C THR A 81 9.15 -28.53 2.11
N TYR A 82 9.30 -27.27 1.73
CA TYR A 82 9.52 -26.19 2.67
C TYR A 82 8.19 -25.69 3.23
N GLU A 83 8.03 -25.72 4.55
CA GLU A 83 6.85 -25.20 5.22
C GLU A 83 6.98 -23.69 5.46
N LEU A 84 6.46 -22.89 4.52
CA LEU A 84 6.54 -21.42 4.59
C LEU A 84 5.88 -20.83 5.85
N GLN A 85 4.82 -21.48 6.37
CA GLN A 85 4.07 -20.97 7.54
C GLN A 85 4.90 -20.97 8.83
N VAL A 86 5.83 -21.93 8.97
CA VAL A 86 6.62 -22.11 10.19
C VAL A 86 7.99 -21.44 10.07
N ARG A 87 8.61 -21.51 8.88
CA ARG A 87 10.00 -21.10 8.70
C ARG A 87 10.18 -19.66 8.20
N GLY A 88 9.15 -19.03 7.64
CA GLY A 88 9.20 -17.67 7.12
C GLY A 88 9.49 -17.58 5.61
N PHE A 89 9.54 -16.35 5.08
CA PHE A 89 9.70 -16.07 3.64
C PHE A 89 11.10 -15.60 3.26
N SER A 90 12.03 -15.46 4.22
CA SER A 90 13.30 -14.79 3.93
C SER A 90 14.18 -15.65 3.03
N ALA A 91 14.79 -15.03 2.02
CA ALA A 91 15.72 -15.67 1.11
C ALA A 91 16.88 -16.35 1.87
N GLU A 92 17.33 -15.79 3.00
CA GLU A 92 18.36 -16.39 3.85
C GLU A 92 17.90 -17.69 4.51
N GLN A 93 16.63 -17.77 4.94
CA GLN A 93 16.07 -19.00 5.53
C GLN A 93 15.90 -20.09 4.48
N ILE A 94 15.49 -19.72 3.26
CA ILE A 94 15.40 -20.64 2.14
C ILE A 94 16.81 -21.12 1.74
N ALA A 95 17.81 -20.22 1.69
CA ALA A 95 19.20 -20.56 1.43
C ALA A 95 19.79 -21.53 2.45
N ARG A 96 19.52 -21.32 3.75
CA ARG A 96 19.94 -22.23 4.83
C ARG A 96 19.30 -23.60 4.68
N TRP A 97 18.00 -23.65 4.38
CA TRP A 97 17.31 -24.92 4.15
C TRP A 97 17.86 -25.67 2.93
N ILE A 98 18.21 -24.97 1.85
CA ILE A 98 18.87 -25.57 0.69
C ILE A 98 20.25 -26.10 1.10
N ALA A 99 21.02 -25.34 1.88
CA ALA A 99 22.33 -25.77 2.36
C ALA A 99 22.22 -27.04 3.21
N ASP A 100 21.24 -27.14 4.12
CA ASP A 100 20.98 -28.33 4.94
C ASP A 100 20.61 -29.58 4.10
N ARG A 101 20.12 -29.39 2.87
CA ARG A 101 19.66 -30.48 1.99
C ARG A 101 20.62 -30.84 0.88
N THR A 102 21.47 -29.92 0.46
CA THR A 102 22.33 -30.07 -0.72
C THR A 102 23.81 -29.85 -0.44
N ASP A 103 24.17 -29.51 0.81
CA ASP A 103 25.51 -29.12 1.26
C ASP A 103 26.11 -27.90 0.52
N VAL A 104 25.29 -27.18 -0.25
CA VAL A 104 25.71 -25.98 -1.00
C VAL A 104 25.22 -24.74 -0.28
N ASN A 105 26.16 -23.93 0.21
CA ASN A 105 25.85 -22.68 0.88
C ASN A 105 25.68 -21.53 -0.13
N ILE A 106 24.48 -20.96 -0.18
CA ILE A 106 24.14 -19.84 -1.07
C ILE A 106 24.21 -18.53 -0.28
N ARG A 107 25.16 -17.66 -0.62
CA ARG A 107 25.23 -16.30 -0.05
C ARG A 107 24.18 -15.42 -0.73
N VAL A 108 23.13 -15.05 0.01
CA VAL A 108 22.08 -14.13 -0.46
C VAL A 108 22.61 -12.71 -0.49
N ILE A 109 22.49 -12.04 -1.64
CA ILE A 109 22.82 -10.63 -1.84
C ILE A 109 21.52 -9.91 -2.21
N ARG A 110 20.99 -9.11 -1.29
CA ARG A 110 19.81 -8.29 -1.55
C ARG A 110 20.22 -7.10 -2.43
N PRO A 111 19.62 -6.91 -3.62
CA PRO A 111 19.95 -5.76 -4.46
C PRO A 111 19.62 -4.47 -3.69
N PRO A 112 20.56 -3.52 -3.58
CA PRO A 112 20.31 -2.25 -2.90
C PRO A 112 19.14 -1.52 -3.57
N ASN A 113 18.14 -1.13 -2.78
CA ASN A 113 17.01 -0.35 -3.28
C ASN A 113 17.47 1.10 -3.54
N TYR A 114 17.87 1.39 -4.78
CA TYR A 114 18.27 2.73 -5.21
C TYR A 114 17.11 3.71 -5.36
N ALA A 115 15.85 3.24 -5.38
CA ALA A 115 14.70 4.14 -5.54
C ALA A 115 14.57 5.11 -4.36
N GLY A 116 14.82 4.64 -3.14
CA GLY A 116 14.79 5.49 -1.93
C GLY A 116 15.83 6.62 -1.97
N PRO A 117 17.13 6.31 -2.10
CA PRO A 117 18.18 7.32 -2.22
C PRO A 117 18.00 8.24 -3.44
N LEU A 118 17.51 7.72 -4.57
CA LEU A 118 17.26 8.51 -5.77
C LEU A 118 16.11 9.51 -5.55
N MET A 119 14.99 9.07 -4.96
CA MET A 119 13.87 9.96 -4.61
C MET A 119 14.30 11.01 -3.60
N LEU A 120 15.10 10.65 -2.60
CA LEU A 120 15.66 11.60 -1.64
C LEU A 120 16.58 12.61 -2.33
N GLY A 121 17.47 12.15 -3.22
CA GLY A 121 18.35 13.01 -4.00
C GLY A 121 17.57 13.98 -4.88
N LEU A 122 16.51 13.52 -5.54
CA LEU A 122 15.63 14.34 -6.36
C LEU A 122 14.86 15.36 -5.50
N LEU A 123 14.34 14.95 -4.33
CA LEU A 123 13.69 15.86 -3.40
C LEU A 123 14.64 16.97 -2.94
N LEU A 124 15.88 16.61 -2.56
CA LEU A 124 16.91 17.57 -2.17
C LEU A 124 17.33 18.49 -3.34
N ALA A 125 17.39 17.97 -4.56
CA ALA A 125 17.68 18.76 -5.75
C ALA A 125 16.56 19.74 -6.07
N VAL A 126 15.28 19.33 -5.91
CA VAL A 126 14.12 20.22 -6.08
C VAL A 126 14.11 21.30 -5.01
N ILE A 127 14.29 20.94 -3.73
CA ILE A 127 14.36 21.89 -2.62
C ILE A 127 15.53 22.86 -2.82
N GLY A 128 16.72 22.34 -3.12
CA GLY A 128 17.91 23.14 -3.40
C GLY A 128 17.76 24.04 -4.62
N GLY A 129 17.13 23.54 -5.69
CA GLY A 129 16.80 24.31 -6.89
C GLY A 129 15.80 25.42 -6.62
N LEU A 130 14.75 25.16 -5.84
CA LEU A 130 13.77 26.16 -5.40
C LEU A 130 14.43 27.25 -4.56
N VAL A 131 15.27 26.87 -3.59
CA VAL A 131 16.04 27.80 -2.75
C VAL A 131 17.03 28.62 -3.58
N TYR A 132 17.70 28.02 -4.56
CA TYR A 132 18.64 28.70 -5.46
C TYR A 132 17.93 29.71 -6.36
N LEU A 133 16.84 29.30 -7.04
CA LEU A 133 16.05 30.16 -7.92
C LEU A 133 15.30 31.26 -7.17
N ARG A 134 14.91 31.01 -5.91
CA ARG A 134 14.22 32.00 -5.05
C ARG A 134 15.14 32.69 -4.04
N ARG A 135 16.47 32.61 -4.21
CA ARG A 135 17.45 33.21 -3.28
C ARG A 135 17.24 34.70 -3.01
N SER A 136 16.65 35.43 -3.97
CA SER A 136 16.34 36.85 -3.84
C SER A 136 15.00 37.15 -3.13
N ASN A 137 14.11 36.16 -2.93
CA ASN A 137 12.74 36.36 -2.46
C ASN A 137 12.42 35.49 -1.23
N MET A 138 13.25 35.61 -0.18
CA MET A 138 13.17 34.86 1.09
C MET A 138 11.87 35.13 1.88
N GLU A 139 11.03 36.08 1.47
CA GLU A 139 9.74 36.41 2.09
C GLU A 139 8.79 35.21 2.18
N PHE A 140 8.85 34.27 1.22
CA PHE A 140 8.03 33.06 1.23
C PHE A 140 8.35 32.16 2.45
N LEU A 141 9.62 32.06 2.85
CA LEU A 141 10.03 31.25 4.00
C LEU A 141 9.61 31.87 5.35
N PHE A 142 9.39 33.18 5.39
CA PHE A 142 8.92 33.88 6.60
C PHE A 142 7.39 34.06 6.64
N ASN A 143 6.68 33.67 5.58
CA ASN A 143 5.22 33.76 5.52
C ASN A 143 4.56 32.70 6.44
N LYS A 144 4.16 33.14 7.63
CA LYS A 144 3.47 32.30 8.63
C LYS A 144 2.19 31.65 8.08
N THR A 145 1.45 32.35 7.21
CA THR A 145 0.22 31.84 6.59
C THR A 145 0.53 30.69 5.62
N GLY A 146 1.62 30.80 4.86
CA GLY A 146 2.10 29.72 3.98
C GLY A 146 2.43 28.45 4.75
N TRP A 147 3.17 28.57 5.86
CA TRP A 147 3.49 27.43 6.73
C TRP A 147 2.26 26.86 7.45
N ALA A 148 1.35 27.72 7.91
CA ALA A 148 0.09 27.27 8.52
C ALA A 148 -0.74 26.46 7.52
N PHE A 149 -0.85 26.92 6.27
CA PHE A 149 -1.56 26.21 5.21
C PHE A 149 -0.87 24.89 4.84
N ALA A 150 0.46 24.88 4.72
CA ALA A 150 1.21 23.66 4.44
C ALA A 150 1.06 22.61 5.57
N ALA A 151 1.14 23.04 6.84
CA ALA A 151 0.92 22.18 7.99
C ALA A 151 -0.50 21.63 8.03
N LEU A 152 -1.50 22.47 7.74
CA LEU A 152 -2.91 22.06 7.67
C LEU A 152 -3.13 21.00 6.58
N CYS A 153 -2.59 21.22 5.37
CA CYS A 153 -2.64 20.23 4.29
C CYS A 153 -1.97 18.90 4.68
N PHE A 154 -0.83 18.96 5.38
CA PHE A 154 -0.13 17.76 5.85
C PHE A 154 -0.96 16.97 6.87
N VAL A 155 -1.54 17.64 7.86
CA VAL A 155 -2.40 17.00 8.87
C VAL A 155 -3.62 16.37 8.23
N LEU A 156 -4.29 17.07 7.30
CA LEU A 156 -5.43 16.53 6.56
C LEU A 156 -5.05 15.29 5.73
N ALA A 157 -3.92 15.35 5.00
CA ALA A 157 -3.43 14.22 4.22
C ALA A 157 -3.14 13.00 5.10
N MET A 158 -2.47 13.20 6.24
CA MET A 158 -2.10 12.10 7.13
C MET A 158 -3.30 11.50 7.88
N THR A 159 -4.25 12.33 8.33
CA THR A 159 -5.47 11.87 9.00
C THR A 159 -6.42 11.12 8.08
N SER A 160 -6.36 11.32 6.76
CA SER A 160 -7.18 10.60 5.78
C SER A 160 -6.77 9.14 5.53
N GLY A 161 -5.61 8.70 6.03
CA GLY A 161 -5.14 7.31 5.91
C GLY A 161 -4.17 7.03 4.75
N GLN A 162 -3.45 8.04 4.24
CA GLN A 162 -2.49 7.84 3.13
C GLN A 162 -1.35 6.86 3.45
N MET A 163 -0.93 6.76 4.70
CA MET A 163 0.07 5.75 5.12
C MET A 163 -0.44 4.32 4.96
N TRP A 164 -1.73 4.08 5.20
CA TRP A 164 -2.34 2.77 4.99
C TRP A 164 -2.30 2.38 3.50
N ASN A 165 -2.57 3.34 2.62
CA ASN A 165 -2.45 3.15 1.17
C ASN A 165 -1.01 2.82 0.77
N HIS A 166 -0.01 3.51 1.34
CA HIS A 166 1.40 3.25 1.07
C HIS A 166 1.83 1.84 1.50
N ILE A 167 1.42 1.38 2.67
CA ILE A 167 1.82 0.06 3.20
C ILE A 167 1.14 -1.08 2.44
N ARG A 168 -0.17 -0.97 2.18
CA ARG A 168 -0.95 -2.10 1.65
C ARG A 168 -1.21 -2.06 0.15
N GLY A 169 -1.03 -0.91 -0.51
CA GLY A 169 -1.27 -0.74 -1.94
C GLY A 169 -2.66 -1.20 -2.40
N PRO A 170 -3.78 -0.72 -1.81
CA PRO A 170 -5.11 -1.09 -2.25
C PRO A 170 -5.37 -0.60 -3.69
N PRO A 171 -6.33 -1.20 -4.42
CA PRO A 171 -6.74 -0.69 -5.73
C PRO A 171 -7.38 0.70 -5.59
N TYR A 172 -7.48 1.40 -6.71
CA TYR A 172 -8.19 2.66 -6.75
C TYR A 172 -9.71 2.52 -6.55
N ALA A 173 -10.34 1.56 -7.23
CA ALA A 173 -11.75 1.23 -7.09
C ALA A 173 -11.98 -0.26 -7.43
N HIS A 174 -13.18 -0.78 -7.13
CA HIS A 174 -13.55 -2.15 -7.49
C HIS A 174 -14.80 -2.15 -8.37
N LYS A 175 -14.71 -2.77 -9.55
CA LYS A 175 -15.88 -3.00 -10.41
C LYS A 175 -16.59 -4.25 -9.93
N ASN A 176 -17.89 -4.14 -9.65
CA ASN A 176 -18.70 -5.30 -9.28
C ASN A 176 -18.87 -6.20 -10.52
N PRO A 177 -18.39 -7.46 -10.50
CA PRO A 177 -18.45 -8.35 -11.67
C PRO A 177 -19.88 -8.66 -12.14
N HIS A 178 -20.87 -8.57 -11.25
CA HIS A 178 -22.26 -8.93 -11.55
C HIS A 178 -23.11 -7.75 -12.03
N THR A 179 -22.76 -6.52 -11.66
CA THR A 179 -23.58 -5.34 -11.98
C THR A 179 -22.84 -4.29 -12.81
N GLY A 180 -21.54 -4.47 -13.06
CA GLY A 180 -20.72 -3.54 -13.86
C GLY A 180 -20.45 -2.18 -13.19
N HIS A 181 -21.11 -1.87 -12.07
CA HIS A 181 -20.92 -0.61 -11.36
C HIS A 181 -19.57 -0.56 -10.63
N VAL A 182 -18.93 0.61 -10.68
CA VAL A 182 -17.68 0.89 -9.98
C VAL A 182 -18.00 1.32 -8.56
N ASN A 183 -17.61 0.51 -7.57
CA ASN A 183 -17.71 0.86 -6.16
C ASN A 183 -16.41 1.56 -5.72
N TYR A 184 -16.53 2.81 -5.27
CA TYR A 184 -15.44 3.64 -4.77
C TYR A 184 -15.21 3.51 -3.26
N ILE A 185 -16.15 2.92 -2.53
CA ILE A 185 -16.09 2.69 -1.08
C ILE A 185 -16.00 1.18 -0.82
N HIS A 186 -15.09 0.77 0.07
CA HIS A 186 -14.95 -0.63 0.43
C HIS A 186 -16.00 -1.04 1.47
N GLY A 187 -16.76 -2.11 1.23
CA GLY A 187 -17.83 -2.58 2.13
C GLY A 187 -17.34 -3.26 3.43
N SER A 188 -16.07 -3.14 3.80
CA SER A 188 -15.52 -3.74 5.02
C SER A 188 -14.79 -2.66 5.81
N SER A 189 -14.98 -2.63 7.12
CA SER A 189 -14.36 -1.66 8.03
C SER A 189 -12.83 -1.72 8.07
N GLN A 190 -12.24 -2.90 7.83
CA GLN A 190 -10.79 -3.11 7.91
C GLN A 190 -10.02 -2.78 6.63
N ALA A 191 -10.73 -2.46 5.54
CA ALA A 191 -10.13 -2.18 4.24
C ALA A 191 -10.63 -0.85 3.68
N GLN A 192 -9.82 -0.24 2.83
CA GLN A 192 -10.08 1.07 2.26
C GLN A 192 -9.54 1.10 0.82
N PHE A 193 -10.23 1.81 -0.06
CA PHE A 193 -9.75 2.08 -1.41
C PHE A 193 -9.00 3.41 -1.48
N VAL A 194 -8.14 3.56 -2.50
CA VAL A 194 -7.42 4.83 -2.69
C VAL A 194 -8.40 5.96 -2.99
N ALA A 195 -9.46 5.74 -3.77
CA ALA A 195 -10.49 6.76 -3.99
C ALA A 195 -11.17 7.20 -2.67
N GLU A 196 -11.40 6.26 -1.75
CA GLU A 196 -12.05 6.50 -0.47
C GLU A 196 -11.23 7.45 0.42
N THR A 197 -9.89 7.34 0.45
CA THR A 197 -9.06 8.28 1.22
C THR A 197 -9.14 9.71 0.67
N HIS A 198 -9.24 9.88 -0.65
CA HIS A 198 -9.38 11.21 -1.27
C HIS A 198 -10.73 11.85 -0.95
N ILE A 199 -11.80 11.04 -0.91
CA ILE A 199 -13.14 11.48 -0.51
C ILE A 199 -13.14 11.94 0.95
N VAL A 200 -12.56 11.13 1.86
CA VAL A 200 -12.44 11.48 3.29
C VAL A 200 -11.57 12.73 3.49
N LEU A 201 -10.48 12.86 2.74
CA LEU A 201 -9.63 14.05 2.74
C LEU A 201 -10.43 15.32 2.38
N LEU A 202 -11.23 15.25 1.32
CA LEU A 202 -12.06 16.36 0.86
C LEU A 202 -13.08 16.76 1.92
N PHE A 203 -13.75 15.79 2.56
CA PHE A 203 -14.74 16.09 3.59
C PHE A 203 -14.12 16.66 4.86
N ASN A 204 -12.99 16.12 5.34
CA ASN A 204 -12.26 16.70 6.48
C ASN A 204 -11.74 18.11 6.17
N GLY A 205 -11.26 18.34 4.94
CA GLY A 205 -10.86 19.65 4.45
C GLY A 205 -12.03 20.64 4.41
N GLY A 206 -13.19 20.18 3.94
CA GLY A 206 -14.44 20.95 3.96
C GLY A 206 -14.81 21.36 5.39
N VAL A 207 -14.93 20.42 6.33
CA VAL A 207 -15.28 20.73 7.73
C VAL A 207 -14.28 21.72 8.34
N THR A 208 -12.98 21.54 8.09
CA THR A 208 -11.94 22.42 8.61
C THR A 208 -12.02 23.82 8.01
N LEU A 209 -12.24 23.93 6.70
CA LEU A 209 -12.47 25.21 6.03
C LEU A 209 -13.70 25.93 6.58
N GLY A 210 -14.80 25.21 6.78
CA GLY A 210 -16.02 25.76 7.38
C GLY A 210 -15.78 26.30 8.79
N MET A 211 -14.98 25.60 9.59
CA MET A 211 -14.61 26.05 10.94
C MET A 211 -13.69 27.27 10.93
N VAL A 212 -12.70 27.32 10.02
CA VAL A 212 -11.82 28.49 9.86
C VAL A 212 -12.62 29.71 9.43
N LEU A 213 -13.52 29.56 8.45
CA LEU A 213 -14.41 30.64 8.01
C LEU A 213 -15.32 31.15 9.13
N LEU A 214 -15.79 30.28 10.02
CA LEU A 214 -16.59 30.70 11.19
C LEU A 214 -15.80 31.55 12.17
N CYS A 215 -14.59 31.10 12.50
CA CYS A 215 -13.69 31.84 13.39
C CYS A 215 -13.30 33.19 12.78
N GLU A 216 -12.99 33.21 11.48
CA GLU A 216 -12.64 34.44 10.76
C GLU A 216 -13.84 35.38 10.63
N ALA A 217 -15.06 34.86 10.42
CA ALA A 217 -16.27 35.68 10.46
C ALA A 217 -16.53 36.28 11.85
N ALA A 218 -16.10 35.65 12.93
CA ALA A 218 -16.27 36.21 14.27
C ALA A 218 -15.25 37.32 14.60
N THR A 219 -14.02 37.21 14.08
CA THR A 219 -12.92 38.14 14.39
C THR A 219 -12.69 39.23 13.35
N SER A 220 -13.20 39.07 12.12
CA SER A 220 -13.01 40.04 11.04
C SER A 220 -13.84 41.32 11.24
N ASP A 221 -13.19 42.45 10.99
CA ASP A 221 -13.78 43.78 11.07
C ASP A 221 -14.40 44.21 9.73
N MET A 222 -15.03 43.26 9.04
CA MET A 222 -15.71 43.50 7.77
C MET A 222 -17.14 44.03 7.96
N ASP A 223 -17.69 44.61 6.88
CA ASP A 223 -19.10 45.00 6.82
C ASP A 223 -20.01 43.89 7.35
N ILE A 224 -21.00 44.28 8.16
CA ILE A 224 -21.97 43.37 8.80
C ILE A 224 -22.61 42.39 7.81
N GLY A 225 -22.89 42.83 6.58
CA GLY A 225 -23.45 41.99 5.53
C GLY A 225 -22.51 40.85 5.12
N LYS A 226 -21.24 41.16 4.82
CA LYS A 226 -20.23 40.16 4.42
C LYS A 226 -19.93 39.21 5.57
N ARG A 227 -19.79 39.73 6.80
CA ARG A 227 -19.58 38.94 8.00
C ARG A 227 -20.70 37.92 8.25
N LYS A 228 -21.95 38.34 8.09
CA LYS A 228 -23.12 37.47 8.24
C LYS A 228 -23.16 36.38 7.16
N ILE A 229 -22.86 36.71 5.91
CA ILE A 229 -22.79 35.73 4.82
C ILE A 229 -21.72 34.69 5.10
N MET A 230 -20.51 35.09 5.50
CA MET A 230 -19.44 34.14 5.83
C MET A 230 -19.78 33.23 7.02
N CYS A 231 -20.42 33.77 8.06
CA CYS A 231 -20.86 32.97 9.20
C CYS A 231 -21.92 31.94 8.78
N VAL A 232 -22.94 32.36 8.02
CA VAL A 232 -23.98 31.43 7.52
C VAL A 232 -23.37 30.38 6.58
N ALA A 233 -22.46 30.79 5.69
CA ALA A 233 -21.74 29.89 4.80
C ALA A 233 -20.89 28.88 5.58
N GLY A 234 -20.17 29.32 6.61
CA GLY A 234 -19.36 28.46 7.46
C GLY A 234 -20.20 27.42 8.23
N ILE A 235 -21.33 27.82 8.83
CA ILE A 235 -22.27 26.89 9.48
C ILE A 235 -22.79 25.86 8.47
N GLY A 236 -23.26 26.33 7.31
CA GLY A 236 -23.80 25.46 6.26
C GLY A 236 -22.76 24.45 5.77
N LEU A 237 -21.52 24.89 5.59
CA LEU A 237 -20.42 24.06 5.11
C LEU A 237 -20.05 22.99 6.14
N VAL A 238 -19.88 23.35 7.43
CA VAL A 238 -19.61 22.39 8.49
C VAL A 238 -20.72 21.35 8.57
N VAL A 239 -21.98 21.78 8.62
CA VAL A 239 -23.14 20.90 8.74
C VAL A 239 -23.25 19.94 7.55
N LEU A 240 -23.07 20.44 6.33
CA LEU A 240 -23.19 19.63 5.11
C LEU A 240 -22.07 18.59 5.01
N PHE A 241 -20.81 19.00 5.14
CA PHE A 241 -19.68 18.08 5.01
C PHE A 241 -19.60 17.08 6.17
N PHE A 242 -19.94 17.50 7.39
CA PHE A 242 -20.02 16.59 8.54
C PHE A 242 -21.15 15.56 8.36
N SER A 243 -22.29 15.97 7.81
CA SER A 243 -23.39 15.04 7.49
C SER A 243 -22.98 13.98 6.48
N TRP A 244 -22.30 14.38 5.39
CA TRP A 244 -21.81 13.44 4.38
C TRP A 244 -20.75 12.48 4.92
N MET A 245 -19.83 12.98 5.74
CA MET A 245 -18.83 12.15 6.41
C MET A 245 -19.49 11.08 7.29
N LEU A 246 -20.50 11.46 8.07
CA LEU A 246 -21.21 10.57 8.99
C LEU A 246 -22.09 9.56 8.24
N SER A 247 -22.71 9.94 7.12
CA SER A 247 -23.46 9.03 6.25
C SER A 247 -22.56 7.93 5.65
N ILE A 248 -21.37 8.28 5.13
CA ILE A 248 -20.42 7.27 4.62
C ILE A 248 -19.88 6.40 5.74
N PHE A 249 -19.60 6.96 6.91
CA PHE A 249 -19.18 6.19 8.07
C PHE A 249 -20.23 5.14 8.46
N ARG A 250 -21.51 5.53 8.48
CA ARG A 250 -22.64 4.62 8.75
C ARG A 250 -22.81 3.57 7.66
N SER A 251 -22.67 3.94 6.39
CA SER A 251 -22.68 3.00 5.27
C SER A 251 -21.62 1.90 5.44
N LYS A 252 -20.46 2.24 6.01
CA LYS A 252 -19.39 1.27 6.29
C LYS A 252 -19.60 0.47 7.58
N TYR A 253 -20.24 1.07 8.59
CA TYR A 253 -20.57 0.46 9.87
C TYR A 253 -22.09 0.30 10.03
N HIS A 254 -22.62 -0.81 9.54
CA HIS A 254 -24.06 -1.10 9.60
C HIS A 254 -24.66 -1.11 11.02
N GLY A 255 -23.83 -1.31 12.05
CA GLY A 255 -24.24 -1.25 13.46
C GLY A 255 -24.32 0.16 14.05
N TYR A 256 -23.99 1.22 13.31
CA TYR A 256 -24.01 2.59 13.80
C TYR A 256 -25.43 3.20 13.70
N PRO A 257 -26.08 3.54 14.82
CA PRO A 257 -27.50 3.91 14.82
C PRO A 257 -27.75 5.41 14.58
N TYR A 258 -26.73 6.26 14.70
CA TYR A 258 -26.90 7.72 14.65
C TYR A 258 -26.77 8.28 13.23
N SER A 259 -27.52 9.33 12.94
CA SER A 259 -27.46 10.10 11.69
C SER A 259 -27.76 11.56 12.02
N PHE A 260 -27.08 12.49 11.36
CA PHE A 260 -27.26 13.91 11.65
C PHE A 260 -28.35 14.55 10.79
N LEU A 261 -28.11 14.71 9.48
CA LEU A 261 -29.02 15.46 8.59
C LEU A 261 -29.35 14.72 7.29
N MET A 262 -28.42 13.95 6.74
CA MET A 262 -28.67 13.05 5.61
C MET A 262 -28.38 11.61 6.04
N SER A 263 -29.25 10.69 5.62
CA SER A 263 -29.08 9.24 5.84
C SER A 263 -28.21 8.64 4.75
#